data_AF-X1FSE5-F1
#
_entry.id   AF-X1FSE5-F1
#
_cell.length_a   1.000
_cell.length_b   1.000
_cell.length_c   1.000
_cell.angle_alpha   90.00
_cell.angle_beta   90.00
_cell.angle_gamma   90.00
#
_symmetry.space_group_name_H-M   'P 1'
#
loop_
_entity.id
_entity.type
_entity.pdbx_description
1 polymer ?
#
loop_
_entity_poly.entity_id
_entity_poly.type
_entity_poly.pdbx_seq_one_letter_code
_entity_poly.pdbx_strand_id
1 'polypeptide(L)'
;MTIGLVTDSGSDLPWDFAKKNNVKIACLYMYVHDEELKEDENFDRAAYYKLFEDEKAFLHIPKLNLYSFVPKTSQPNPKDYT
;
A
#
# COMPACT_ATOMS: atom_id res chain seq x y z
N MET A 1 -26.01 22.03 2.88
CA MET A 1 -25.29 21.02 2.06
C MET A 1 -23.92 20.84 2.67
N THR A 2 -23.51 19.62 2.97
CA THR A 2 -22.19 19.31 3.51
C THR A 2 -21.40 18.58 2.45
N ILE A 3 -20.18 19.02 2.15
CA ILE A 3 -19.28 18.36 1.19
C ILE A 3 -18.34 17.47 1.98
N GLY A 4 -18.29 16.18 1.64
CA GLY A 4 -17.30 15.24 2.17
C GLY A 4 -16.11 15.12 1.25
N LEU A 5 -14.90 14.99 1.81
CA LEU A 5 -13.69 14.70 1.06
C LEU A 5 -13.30 13.25 1.32
N VAL A 6 -13.11 12.50 0.24
CA VAL A 6 -12.65 11.12 0.26
C VAL A 6 -11.51 10.98 -0.74
N THR A 7 -10.44 10.31 -0.33
CA THR A 7 -9.29 9.98 -1.17
C THR A 7 -8.82 8.56 -0.83
N ASP A 8 -7.80 8.07 -1.53
CA ASP A 8 -7.17 6.78 -1.24
C ASP A 8 -5.78 6.95 -0.61
N SER A 9 -5.20 5.86 -0.09
CA SER A 9 -3.89 5.88 0.56
C SER A 9 -2.75 6.28 -0.39
N GLY A 10 -2.94 6.15 -1.71
CA GLY A 10 -1.99 6.60 -2.73
C GLY A 10 -1.90 8.12 -2.88
N SER A 11 -2.74 8.88 -2.17
CA SER A 11 -2.61 10.33 -2.05
C SER A 11 -1.41 10.77 -1.20
N ASP A 12 -0.80 9.85 -0.44
CA ASP A 12 0.28 10.10 0.52
C ASP A 12 -0.07 11.19 1.56
N LEU A 13 -1.37 11.41 1.79
CA LEU A 13 -1.84 12.37 2.78
C LEU A 13 -1.51 11.86 4.20
N PRO A 14 -0.90 12.67 5.08
CA PRO A 14 -0.66 12.24 6.46
C PRO A 14 -1.97 11.90 7.17
N TRP A 15 -2.03 10.73 7.82
CA TRP A 15 -3.24 10.23 8.50
C TRP A 15 -3.77 11.19 9.56
N ASP A 16 -2.89 11.83 10.33
CA ASP A 16 -3.27 12.84 11.31
C ASP A 16 -3.92 14.08 10.68
N PHE A 17 -3.42 14.49 9.51
CA PHE A 17 -4.02 15.59 8.76
C PHE A 17 -5.41 15.20 8.26
N ALA A 18 -5.57 13.98 7.74
CA ALA A 18 -6.85 13.49 7.25
C ALA A 18 -7.91 13.43 8.37
N LYS A 19 -7.55 12.85 9.53
CA LYS A 19 -8.39 12.79 10.72
C LYS A 19 -8.79 14.18 11.20
N LYS A 20 -7.83 15.10 11.30
CA LYS A 20 -8.08 16.49 11.75
C LYS A 20 -9.05 17.25 10.85
N ASN A 21 -9.01 16.99 9.54
CA ASN A 21 -9.81 17.69 8.55
C ASN A 21 -11.04 16.90 8.08
N ASN A 22 -11.36 15.78 8.75
CA ASN A 22 -12.48 14.90 8.39
C ASN A 22 -12.43 14.43 6.92
N VAL A 23 -11.22 14.14 6.43
CA VAL A 23 -10.99 13.52 5.13
C VAL A 23 -10.96 12.01 5.33
N LYS A 24 -11.81 11.28 4.62
CA LYS A 24 -11.79 9.82 4.64
C LYS A 24 -10.71 9.31 3.69
N ILE A 25 -9.91 8.36 4.14
CA ILE A 25 -8.93 7.67 3.30
C ILE A 25 -9.37 6.21 3.14
N ALA A 26 -9.59 5.79 1.90
CA ALA A 26 -9.82 4.40 1.53
C ALA A 26 -8.47 3.71 1.28
N CYS A 27 -8.17 2.63 2.01
CA CYS A 27 -6.86 1.99 1.93
C CYS A 27 -6.73 1.16 0.65
N LEU A 28 -5.56 1.26 0.00
CA LEU A 28 -5.12 0.31 -1.01
C LEU A 28 -4.58 -0.96 -0.35
N TYR A 29 -4.51 -2.03 -1.14
CA TYR A 29 -3.96 -3.31 -0.72
C TYR A 29 -2.80 -3.68 -1.63
N MET A 30 -1.75 -4.23 -1.05
CA MET A 30 -0.59 -4.79 -1.75
C MET A 30 -0.54 -6.29 -1.49
N TYR A 31 -0.21 -7.06 -2.51
CA TYR A 31 -0.05 -8.50 -2.43
C TYR A 31 1.40 -8.85 -2.69
N VAL A 32 2.03 -9.41 -1.66
CA VAL A 32 3.40 -9.90 -1.69
C VAL A 32 3.33 -11.40 -1.43
N HIS A 33 3.65 -12.20 -2.46
CA HIS A 33 3.42 -13.64 -2.45
C HIS A 33 1.95 -13.96 -2.14
N ASP A 34 1.69 -14.61 -1.00
CA ASP A 34 0.36 -14.99 -0.50
C ASP A 34 -0.12 -14.08 0.65
N GLU A 35 0.63 -13.02 0.96
CA GLU A 35 0.28 -12.05 2.00
C GLU A 35 -0.41 -10.82 1.41
N GLU A 36 -1.55 -10.46 2.01
CA GLU A 36 -2.26 -9.21 1.77
C GLU A 36 -1.84 -8.18 2.81
N LEU A 37 -1.32 -7.05 2.35
CA LEU A 37 -0.89 -5.94 3.17
C LEU A 37 -1.79 -4.74 2.90
N LYS A 38 -2.40 -4.21 3.96
CA LYS A 38 -3.25 -3.02 3.88
C LYS A 38 -2.41 -1.76 4.09
N GLU A 39 -2.49 -0.81 3.17
CA GLU A 39 -1.82 0.49 3.29
C GLU A 39 -2.63 1.44 4.19
N ASP A 40 -2.70 1.11 5.49
CA ASP A 40 -3.33 1.95 6.50
C ASP A 40 -2.31 2.78 7.30
N GLU A 41 -2.76 3.42 8.39
CA GLU A 41 -1.91 4.28 9.21
C GLU A 41 -0.77 3.57 9.93
N ASN A 42 -0.87 2.25 10.08
CA ASN A 42 0.14 1.42 10.73
C ASN A 42 1.02 0.71 9.71
N PHE A 43 0.88 1.00 8.42
CA PHE A 43 1.64 0.34 7.38
C PHE A 43 3.14 0.66 7.48
N ASP A 44 3.95 -0.36 7.75
CA ASP A 44 5.39 -0.24 7.80
C ASP A 44 6.00 -0.33 6.39
N ARG A 45 6.14 0.85 5.77
CA ARG A 45 6.77 0.98 4.44
C ARG A 45 8.20 0.41 4.41
N ALA A 46 8.96 0.57 5.48
CA ALA A 46 10.35 0.13 5.51
C ALA A 46 10.44 -1.41 5.53
N ALA A 47 9.60 -2.05 6.34
CA ALA A 47 9.48 -3.51 6.34
C ALA A 47 9.01 -4.02 4.96
N TYR A 48 8.02 -3.37 4.35
CA TYR A 48 7.55 -3.72 3.01
C TYR A 48 8.69 -3.65 1.96
N TYR A 49 9.45 -2.56 1.92
CA TYR A 49 10.54 -2.43 0.96
C TYR A 49 11.68 -3.42 1.19
N LYS A 50 11.91 -3.81 2.45
CA LYS A 50 12.93 -4.80 2.80
C LYS A 50 12.63 -6.18 2.20
N LEU A 51 11.36 -6.56 2.03
CA LEU A 51 10.97 -7.82 1.39
C LEU A 51 11.57 -7.97 -0.02
N PHE A 52 11.64 -6.87 -0.78
CA PHE A 52 12.24 -6.86 -2.12
C PHE A 52 13.77 -6.96 -2.10
N GLU A 53 14.42 -6.42 -1.07
CA GLU A 53 15.87 -6.53 -0.91
C GLU A 53 16.27 -7.95 -0.51
N ASP A 54 15.53 -8.54 0.43
CA ASP A 54 15.76 -9.89 0.91
C ASP A 54 15.54 -10.93 -0.21
N GLU A 55 14.53 -10.75 -1.07
CA GLU A 55 14.34 -11.59 -2.26
C GLU A 55 15.49 -11.47 -3.27
N LYS A 56 15.96 -10.25 -3.56
CA LYS A 56 17.11 -10.03 -4.44
C LYS A 56 18.36 -10.73 -3.89
N ALA A 57 18.54 -10.73 -2.58
CA ALA A 57 19.67 -11.36 -1.91
C ALA A 57 19.55 -12.90 -1.87
N PHE A 58 18.35 -13.45 -1.61
CA PHE A 58 18.12 -14.89 -1.52
C PHE A 58 18.40 -15.59 -2.85
N LEU A 59 18.03 -14.97 -3.97
CA LEU A 59 18.08 -15.63 -5.28
C LEU A 59 19.48 -15.76 -5.91
N HIS A 60 20.56 -15.12 -5.41
CA HIS A 60 21.96 -15.26 -5.92
C HIS A 60 22.12 -15.37 -7.46
N ILE A 61 21.25 -14.74 -8.26
CA ILE A 61 21.29 -14.87 -9.73
C ILE A 61 21.67 -13.53 -10.34
N PRO A 62 22.87 -13.40 -10.95
CA PRO A 62 23.41 -12.14 -11.48
C PRO A 62 22.60 -11.51 -12.63
N LYS A 63 21.57 -12.21 -13.14
CA LYS A 63 20.79 -11.83 -14.31
C LYS A 63 19.33 -12.29 -14.21
N LEU A 64 18.71 -12.22 -13.03
CA LEU A 64 17.27 -12.49 -13.01
C LEU A 64 16.59 -11.32 -13.73
N ASN A 65 16.10 -11.63 -14.94
CA ASN A 65 15.22 -10.80 -15.74
C ASN A 65 14.17 -10.16 -14.84
N LEU A 66 13.69 -8.96 -15.19
CA LEU A 66 12.66 -8.15 -14.53
C LEU A 66 11.31 -8.86 -14.18
N TYR A 67 11.24 -10.18 -14.29
CA TYR A 67 10.09 -11.04 -14.03
C TYR A 67 10.16 -11.81 -12.68
N SER A 68 11.14 -11.55 -11.80
CA SER A 68 11.38 -12.33 -10.58
C SER A 68 10.24 -12.32 -9.57
N PHE A 69 9.68 -11.14 -9.32
CA PHE A 69 8.66 -10.89 -8.33
C PHE A 69 8.19 -9.45 -8.54
N VAL A 70 6.90 -9.27 -8.79
CA VAL A 70 6.29 -7.95 -8.92
C VAL A 70 5.09 -7.95 -7.99
N PRO A 71 5.08 -7.10 -6.95
CA PRO A 71 3.98 -7.03 -6.02
C PRO A 71 2.75 -6.53 -6.79
N LYS A 72 1.59 -7.08 -6.46
CA LYS A 72 0.33 -6.63 -7.08
C LYS A 72 -0.35 -5.64 -6.15
N THR A 73 -1.11 -4.72 -6.72
CA THR A 73 -1.98 -3.83 -5.94
C THR A 73 -3.44 -4.14 -6.24
N SER A 74 -4.31 -3.93 -5.26
CA SER A 74 -5.75 -3.85 -5.45
C SER A 74 -6.26 -2.48 -5.05
N GLN A 75 -7.27 -2.04 -5.79
CA GLN A 75 -8.09 -0.87 -5.47
C GLN A 75 -8.83 -1.08 -4.14
N PRO A 76 -9.25 0.00 -3.46
CA PRO A 76 -9.98 -0.10 -2.20
C PRO A 76 -11.35 -0.78 -2.40
N ASN A 77 -11.90 -1.35 -1.34
CA ASN A 77 -13.24 -1.95 -1.43
C ASN A 77 -14.27 -0.82 -1.65
N PRO A 78 -15.29 -1.00 -2.51
CA PRO A 78 -16.36 -0.01 -2.65
C PRO A 78 -17.02 0.40 -1.31
N LYS A 79 -17.06 -0.52 -0.33
CA LYS A 79 -17.56 -0.24 1.03
C LYS A 79 -16.67 0.72 1.82
N ASP A 80 -15.40 0.85 1.47
CA ASP A 80 -14.45 1.74 2.15
C ASP A 80 -14.71 3.22 1.77
N TYR A 81 -15.46 3.50 0.70
CA TYR A 81 -15.81 4.86 0.28
C TYR A 81 -17.08 5.44 0.92
N THR A 82 -17.95 4.58 1.48
CA THR A 82 -19.21 4.97 2.15
C THR A 82 -19.01 5.10 3.65
#